data_AF-A0A9N9HHN2-F1
#
_entry.id   AF-A0A9N9HHN2-F1
#
_cell.length_a   1.000
_cell.length_b   1.000
_cell.length_c   1.000
_cell.angle_alpha   90.00
_cell.angle_beta   90.00
_cell.angle_gamma   90.00
#
_symmetry.space_group_name_H-M   'P 1'
#
loop_
_entity.id
_entity.type
_entity.pdbx_description
1 polymer ?
#
loop_
_entity_poly.entity_id
_entity_poly.type
_entity_poly.pdbx_seq_one_letter_code
_entity_poly.pdbx_strand_id
1 'polypeptide(L)'
;MLNKTELCPIKDKNYDFTTDTSIKVREALRIAVLRSCHKVQENKKKLEEPDSIKDYQNGFSSCLSRFFKELITVLVKKKFAAAIQKRKERDLAKKKYEQQLEKNRIKEVHPENKLWKDKNIQIL
;
A
#
# COMPACT_ATOMS: atom_id res chain seq x y z
N MET A 1 19.12 34.24 -18.51
CA MET A 1 19.41 32.79 -18.50
C MET A 1 18.92 32.22 -17.17
N LEU A 2 17.90 31.36 -17.17
CA LEU A 2 17.26 30.84 -15.95
C LEU A 2 17.56 29.34 -15.81
N ASN A 3 18.19 29.01 -14.68
CA ASN A 3 18.80 27.72 -14.37
C ASN A 3 17.85 26.52 -14.54
N LYS A 4 18.29 25.52 -15.30
CA LYS A 4 17.72 24.16 -15.33
C LYS A 4 17.76 23.60 -13.91
N THR A 5 16.61 23.56 -13.23
CA THR A 5 16.47 22.73 -12.03
C THR A 5 16.15 21.32 -12.51
N GLU A 6 17.19 20.49 -12.61
CA GLU A 6 17.01 19.06 -12.83
C GLU A 6 16.32 18.47 -11.59
N LEU A 7 15.07 18.04 -11.75
CA LEU A 7 14.37 17.27 -10.73
C LEU A 7 15.06 15.91 -10.64
N CYS A 8 15.97 15.76 -9.66
CA CYS A 8 16.62 14.50 -9.40
C CYS A 8 15.57 13.40 -9.15
N PRO A 9 15.59 12.28 -9.89
CA PRO A 9 14.73 11.16 -9.60
C PRO A 9 15.10 10.61 -8.23
N ILE A 10 14.17 10.67 -7.28
CA ILE A 10 14.33 10.06 -5.96
C ILE A 10 14.42 8.54 -6.18
N LYS A 11 15.63 7.98 -6.00
CA LYS A 11 15.92 6.55 -6.18
C LYS A 11 15.66 5.72 -4.92
N ASP A 12 15.06 6.30 -3.90
CA ASP A 12 14.87 5.63 -2.62
C ASP A 12 13.77 4.55 -2.73
N LYS A 13 14.17 3.29 -2.57
CA LYS A 13 13.27 2.13 -2.68
C LYS A 13 12.52 1.87 -1.36
N ASN A 14 12.97 2.48 -0.27
CA ASN A 14 12.20 2.58 0.97
C ASN A 14 11.26 3.78 0.83
N TYR A 15 9.98 3.49 0.57
CA TYR A 15 8.90 4.49 0.56
C TYR A 15 8.58 4.96 1.99
N ASP A 16 9.60 5.32 2.76
CA ASP A 16 9.47 5.84 4.10
C ASP A 16 9.22 7.34 3.98
N PHE A 17 7.95 7.70 3.98
CA PHE A 17 7.50 9.06 3.70
C PHE A 17 7.61 9.89 4.96
N THR A 18 8.84 10.29 5.30
CA THR A 18 9.13 11.14 6.46
C THR A 18 8.51 12.53 6.30
N THR A 19 8.31 13.24 7.41
CA THR A 19 7.79 14.61 7.42
C THR A 19 8.61 15.52 6.50
N ASP A 20 9.94 15.44 6.56
CA ASP A 20 10.84 16.21 5.69
C ASP A 20 10.65 15.90 4.20
N THR A 21 10.49 14.63 3.85
CA THR A 21 10.23 14.22 2.46
C THR A 21 8.86 14.75 2.01
N SER A 22 7.86 14.74 2.89
CA SER A 22 6.53 15.28 2.60
C SER A 22 6.55 16.78 2.31
N ILE A 23 7.35 17.55 3.06
CA ILE A 23 7.52 18.99 2.87
C ILE A 23 8.20 19.27 1.53
N LYS A 24 9.28 18.54 1.22
CA LYS A 24 10.00 18.69 -0.06
C LYS A 24 9.12 18.35 -1.26
N VAL A 25 8.35 17.26 -1.19
CA VAL A 25 7.41 16.86 -2.25
C VAL A 25 6.31 17.89 -2.42
N ARG A 26 5.75 18.41 -1.31
CA ARG A 26 4.73 19.47 -1.35
C ARG A 26 5.23 20.71 -2.06
N GLU A 27 6.43 21.17 -1.72
CA GLU A 27 6.99 22.39 -2.30
C GLU A 27 7.34 22.20 -3.78
N ALA A 28 7.93 21.06 -4.15
CA ALA A 28 8.17 20.71 -5.54
C ALA A 28 6.88 20.64 -6.37
N LEU A 29 5.81 20.05 -5.81
CA LEU A 29 4.51 19.99 -6.46
C LEU A 29 3.89 21.38 -6.62
N ARG A 30 3.96 22.23 -5.58
CA ARG A 30 3.49 23.63 -5.63
C ARG A 30 4.15 24.38 -6.80
N ILE A 31 5.48 24.30 -6.89
CA ILE A 31 6.25 24.94 -7.96
C ILE A 31 5.86 24.36 -9.33
N ALA A 32 5.71 23.04 -9.45
CA ALA A 32 5.32 22.40 -10.70
C ALA A 32 3.93 22.84 -11.17
N VAL A 33 2.94 22.90 -10.26
CA VAL A 33 1.60 23.40 -10.55
C VAL A 33 1.67 24.84 -11.05
N LEU A 34 2.30 25.74 -10.28
CA LEU A 34 2.42 27.16 -10.62
C LEU A 34 3.07 27.38 -11.99
N ARG A 35 4.17 26.68 -12.27
CA ARG A 35 4.87 26.76 -13.57
C ARG A 35 4.02 26.22 -14.72
N SER A 36 3.08 25.32 -14.45
CA SER A 36 2.23 24.72 -15.47
C SER A 36 0.87 25.42 -15.65
N CYS A 37 0.56 26.46 -14.88
CA CYS A 37 -0.73 27.15 -14.94
C CYS A 37 -1.10 27.62 -16.37
N HIS A 38 -0.13 28.14 -17.13
CA HIS A 38 -0.37 28.54 -18.53
C HIS A 38 -0.83 27.36 -19.39
N LYS A 39 -0.18 26.19 -19.27
CA LYS A 39 -0.56 24.97 -20.02
C LYS A 39 -1.91 24.42 -19.60
N VAL A 40 -2.28 24.59 -18.33
CA VAL A 40 -3.60 24.22 -17.82
C VAL A 40 -4.67 25.13 -18.42
N GLN A 41 -4.39 26.43 -18.54
CA GLN A 41 -5.29 27.37 -19.20
C GLN A 41 -5.42 27.08 -20.70
N GLU A 42 -4.32 26.80 -21.40
CA GLU A 42 -4.32 26.41 -22.81
C GLU A 42 -5.11 25.12 -23.07
N ASN A 43 -5.05 24.16 -22.15
CA ASN A 43 -5.75 22.88 -22.25
C ASN A 43 -7.07 22.83 -21.47
N LYS A 44 -7.63 23.98 -21.09
CA LYS A 44 -8.83 24.07 -20.24
C LYS A 44 -9.98 23.19 -20.74
N LYS A 45 -10.26 23.23 -22.05
CA LYS A 45 -11.31 22.40 -22.67
C LYS A 45 -11.08 20.90 -22.44
N LYS A 46 -9.84 20.41 -22.54
CA LYS A 46 -9.51 18.99 -22.28
C LYS A 46 -9.67 18.61 -20.82
N LEU A 47 -9.59 19.57 -19.90
CA LEU A 47 -9.70 19.33 -18.46
C LEU A 47 -11.15 19.42 -17.96
N GLU A 48 -11.96 20.29 -18.55
CA GLU A 48 -13.36 20.50 -18.16
C GLU A 48 -14.33 19.63 -18.96
N GLU A 49 -14.06 19.44 -20.26
CA GLU A 49 -14.90 18.70 -21.20
C GLU A 49 -14.07 17.68 -22.01
N PRO A 50 -13.48 16.66 -21.34
CA PRO A 50 -12.72 15.64 -22.04
C PRO A 50 -13.62 14.70 -22.83
N ASP A 51 -13.27 14.43 -24.09
CA ASP A 51 -13.88 13.37 -24.90
C ASP A 51 -13.51 11.97 -24.39
N SER A 52 -12.43 11.86 -23.60
CA SER A 52 -11.96 10.62 -23.01
C SER A 52 -11.11 10.84 -21.75
N ILE A 53 -10.96 9.80 -20.93
CA ILE A 53 -10.02 9.81 -19.79
C ILE A 53 -8.60 10.13 -20.26
N LYS A 54 -8.21 9.66 -21.45
CA LYS A 54 -6.89 9.92 -22.01
C LYS A 54 -6.72 11.40 -22.33
N ASP A 55 -7.75 12.05 -22.87
CA ASP A 55 -7.72 13.49 -23.15
C ASP A 55 -7.67 14.32 -21.87
N TYR A 56 -8.43 13.93 -20.85
CA TYR A 56 -8.34 14.54 -19.52
C TYR A 56 -6.92 14.46 -18.95
N GLN A 57 -6.31 13.27 -19.01
CA GLN A 57 -4.94 13.07 -18.55
C GLN A 57 -3.93 13.89 -19.37
N ASN A 58 -4.14 14.02 -20.68
CA ASN A 58 -3.28 14.81 -21.56
C ASN A 58 -3.48 16.33 -21.41
N GLY A 59 -4.55 16.77 -20.76
CA GLY A 59 -4.77 18.18 -20.44
C GLY A 59 -3.82 18.72 -19.37
N PHE A 60 -3.29 17.84 -18.51
CA PHE A 60 -2.29 18.22 -17.51
C PHE A 60 -0.91 18.37 -18.14
N SER A 61 -0.05 19.16 -17.50
CA SER A 61 1.37 19.18 -17.87
C SER A 61 1.99 17.78 -17.71
N SER A 62 3.00 17.48 -18.52
CA SER A 62 3.70 16.19 -18.47
C SER A 62 4.27 15.88 -17.09
N CYS A 63 4.72 16.92 -16.36
CA CYS A 63 5.21 16.79 -14.99
C CYS A 63 4.10 16.31 -14.04
N LEU A 64 2.94 16.97 -14.03
CA LEU A 64 1.81 16.60 -13.16
C LEU A 64 1.24 15.23 -13.54
N SER A 65 1.07 14.98 -14.84
CA SER A 65 0.62 13.69 -15.36
C SER A 65 1.51 12.55 -14.90
N ARG A 66 2.84 12.74 -14.97
CA ARG A 66 3.81 11.74 -14.53
C ARG A 66 3.75 11.56 -13.01
N PHE A 67 3.71 12.65 -12.25
CA PHE A 67 3.61 12.60 -10.79
C PHE A 67 2.41 11.76 -10.32
N PHE A 68 1.21 12.05 -10.83
CA PHE A 68 0.01 11.31 -10.43
C PHE A 68 0.02 9.86 -10.90
N LYS A 69 0.55 9.57 -12.11
CA LYS A 69 0.70 8.19 -12.58
C LYS A 69 1.61 7.36 -11.67
N GLU A 70 2.75 7.92 -11.27
CA GLU A 70 3.67 7.24 -10.35
C GLU A 70 3.05 7.08 -8.96
N LEU A 71 2.36 8.11 -8.45
CA LEU A 71 1.66 8.04 -7.17
C LEU A 71 0.60 6.92 -7.16
N ILE A 72 -0.26 6.86 -8.18
CA ILE A 72 -1.26 5.80 -8.34
C ILE A 72 -0.57 4.43 -8.39
N THR A 73 0.52 4.30 -9.15
CA THR A 73 1.28 3.05 -9.26
C THR A 73 1.80 2.58 -7.91
N VAL A 74 2.37 3.49 -7.10
CA VAL A 74 2.85 3.18 -5.75
C VAL A 74 1.71 2.76 -4.84
N LEU A 75 0.58 3.47 -4.87
CA LEU A 75 -0.60 3.15 -4.05
C LEU A 75 -1.17 1.77 -4.40
N VAL A 76 -1.27 1.44 -5.69
CA VAL A 76 -1.74 0.14 -6.15
C VAL A 76 -0.81 -0.98 -5.66
N LYS A 77 0.51 -0.79 -5.77
CA LYS A 77 1.50 -1.74 -5.24
C LYS A 77 1.35 -1.95 -3.73
N LYS A 78 1.23 -0.87 -2.96
CA LYS A 78 1.02 -0.94 -1.50
C LYS A 78 -0.28 -1.64 -1.14
N LYS A 79 -1.38 -1.34 -1.83
CA LYS A 79 -2.68 -2.02 -1.64
C LYS A 79 -2.56 -3.52 -1.90
N PHE A 80 -1.90 -3.90 -2.99
CA PHE A 80 -1.73 -5.30 -3.35
C PHE A 80 -0.87 -6.05 -2.33
N ALA A 81 0.23 -5.45 -1.86
CA ALA A 81 1.07 -6.01 -0.81
C ALA A 81 0.29 -6.23 0.49
N ALA A 82 -0.50 -5.23 0.92
CA ALA A 82 -1.37 -5.34 2.10
C ALA A 82 -2.43 -6.45 1.95
N ALA A 83 -3.04 -6.59 0.76
CA ALA A 83 -4.01 -7.64 0.49
C ALA A 83 -3.37 -9.04 0.56
N ILE A 84 -2.16 -9.22 0.02
CA ILE A 84 -1.40 -10.48 0.13
C ILE A 84 -1.11 -10.80 1.59
N GLN A 85 -0.65 -9.82 2.36
CA GLN A 85 -0.34 -10.00 3.77
C GLN A 85 -1.58 -10.45 4.55
N LYS A 86 -2.72 -9.81 4.32
CA LYS A 86 -4.00 -10.19 4.94
C LYS A 86 -4.46 -11.60 4.55
N ARG A 87 -4.20 -12.04 3.30
CA ARG A 87 -4.50 -13.42 2.88
C ARG A 87 -3.64 -14.43 3.64
N LYS A 88 -2.32 -14.18 3.73
CA LYS A 88 -1.40 -15.04 4.50
C LYS A 88 -1.81 -15.16 5.97
N GLU A 89 -2.21 -14.05 6.60
CA GLU A 89 -2.71 -14.05 7.98
C GLU A 89 -3.95 -14.93 8.15
N ARG A 90 -4.91 -14.86 7.22
CA ARG A 90 -6.12 -15.68 7.24
C ARG A 90 -5.80 -17.17 7.06
N ASP A 91 -4.92 -17.51 6.12
CA ASP A 91 -4.52 -18.90 5.87
C ASP A 91 -3.81 -19.50 7.09
N LEU A 92 -2.94 -18.72 7.74
CA LEU A 92 -2.28 -19.12 8.98
C LEU A 92 -3.28 -19.34 10.12
N ALA A 93 -4.26 -18.44 10.27
CA ALA A 93 -5.31 -18.56 11.28
C ALA A 93 -6.17 -19.80 11.06
N LYS A 94 -6.55 -20.09 9.80
CA LYS A 94 -7.30 -21.29 9.42
C LYS A 94 -6.54 -22.57 9.80
N LYS A 95 -5.26 -22.66 9.44
CA LYS A 95 -4.42 -23.82 9.80
C LYS A 95 -4.31 -24.01 11.32
N LYS A 96 -4.16 -22.93 12.09
CA LYS A 96 -4.12 -23.00 13.57
C LYS A 96 -5.43 -23.53 14.13
N TYR A 97 -6.56 -23.08 13.60
CA TYR A 97 -7.88 -23.54 14.01
C TYR A 97 -8.09 -25.03 13.72
N GLU A 98 -7.74 -25.49 12.52
CA GLU A 98 -7.81 -26.91 12.13
C GLU A 98 -6.93 -27.79 13.02
N GLN A 99 -5.70 -27.37 13.32
CA GLN A 99 -4.82 -28.07 14.26
C GLN A 99 -5.40 -28.18 15.67
N GLN A 100 -6.13 -27.14 16.12
CA GLN A 100 -6.74 -27.14 17.44
C GLN A 100 -7.97 -28.05 17.51
N LEU A 101 -8.78 -28.06 16.45
CA LEU A 101 -9.88 -29.01 16.27
C LEU A 101 -9.39 -30.46 16.33
N GLU A 102 -8.32 -30.77 15.60
CA GLU A 102 -7.76 -32.13 15.60
C GLU A 102 -7.23 -32.55 16.97
N LYS A 103 -6.52 -31.66 17.66
CA LYS A 103 -6.08 -31.89 19.06
C LYS A 103 -7.25 -32.14 20.00
N ASN A 104 -8.37 -31.45 19.82
CA ASN A 104 -9.55 -31.63 20.64
C ASN A 104 -10.23 -32.98 20.34
N ARG A 105 -10.33 -33.38 19.07
CA ARG A 105 -10.85 -34.70 18.67
C ARG A 105 -10.03 -35.84 19.28
N ILE A 106 -8.70 -35.77 19.21
CA ILE A 106 -7.82 -36.79 19.81
C ILE A 106 -8.04 -36.90 21.33
N LYS A 107 -8.26 -35.77 22.03
CA LYS A 107 -8.55 -35.76 23.47
C LYS A 107 -9.90 -36.36 23.82
N GLU A 108 -10.91 -36.21 22.96
CA GLU A 108 -12.25 -36.79 23.16
C GLU A 108 -12.25 -38.30 22.87
N VAL A 109 -11.46 -38.77 21.89
CA VAL A 109 -11.37 -40.19 21.51
C VAL A 109 -10.50 -41.01 22.48
N HIS A 110 -9.50 -40.40 23.13
CA HIS A 110 -8.66 -41.05 24.15
C HIS A 110 -8.67 -40.30 25.49
N PRO A 111 -9.76 -40.42 26.29
CA PRO A 111 -9.88 -39.78 27.60
C PRO A 111 -8.91 -40.34 28.66
N GLU A 112 -8.37 -41.55 28.42
CA GLU A 112 -7.39 -42.27 29.26
C GLU A 112 -6.18 -41.38 29.64
N ASN A 113 -5.72 -40.52 28.72
CA ASN A 113 -4.56 -39.64 28.92
C ASN A 113 -4.78 -38.49 29.92
N LYS A 114 -6.04 -38.23 30.31
CA LYS A 114 -6.38 -37.29 31.38
C LYS A 114 -6.31 -37.96 32.75
N LEU A 115 -6.72 -39.21 32.85
CA LEU A 115 -6.87 -39.96 34.10
C LEU A 115 -5.53 -40.32 34.77
N TRP A 116 -4.45 -40.51 34.00
CA TRP A 116 -3.11 -40.80 34.53
C TRP A 116 -2.39 -39.57 35.11
N LYS A 117 -2.78 -38.35 34.72
CA LYS A 117 -2.16 -37.13 35.26
C LYS A 117 -2.71 -36.76 36.64
N ASP A 118 -3.99 -36.99 36.87
CA ASP A 118 -4.63 -36.67 38.16
C ASP A 118 -4.30 -37.71 39.25
N LYS A 119 -4.02 -38.96 38.88
CA LYS A 119 -3.66 -40.03 39.83
C LYS A 119 -2.23 -39.95 40.37
N ASN A 120 -1.32 -39.23 39.71
CA ASN A 120 0.08 -39.06 40.15
C ASN A 120 0.30 -37.86 41.09
N ILE A 121 -0.74 -37.12 41.47
CA ILE A 121 -0.64 -35.97 42.39
C ILE A 121 -0.97 -36.36 43.84
N GLN A 122 -1.47 -37.58 44.10
CA GLN A 122 -1.87 -38.02 45.45
C GLN A 122 -0.86 -38.95 46.16
N ILE A 123 0.36 -39.11 45.65
CA ILE A 123 1.41 -39.89 46.33
C ILE A 123 2.66 -39.02 46.49
N LEU A 124 2.64 -38.16 47.50
CA LEU A 124 3.78 -37.54 48.21
C LEU A 124 3.25 -37.00 49.53
#